data_AF-T0RS95-F1
#
_entry.id   AF-T0RS95-F1
#
_cell.length_a   1.000
_cell.length_b   1.000
_cell.length_c   1.000
_cell.angle_alpha   90.00
_cell.angle_beta   90.00
_cell.angle_gamma   90.00
#
_symmetry.space_group_name_H-M   'P 1'
#
loop_
_entity.id
_entity.type
_entity.pdbx_description
1 polymer ?
#
loop_
_entity_poly.entity_id
_entity_poly.type
_entity_poly.pdbx_seq_one_letter_code
_entity_poly.pdbx_strand_id
1 'polypeptide(L)'
;MAFIGLGMVSASAVAGYNNTGDYWKCTNRSGGSWNFGRAPNSCDVYHFVDPDYVVNEFTPVIFNDSNNVDEERREYMNYMYSVLRETASYYIKSRDPEVSDDEHDAFVAASFAIAHQESYWSHYRVPSNGRLQFMRGDYGHGHGMMQVDDRWHFAAVNEGKGANLIFNIVYSLEEYYDAWKVAPSKSCVSSPTDWYARSRSAYSAYNGGISKICRWTNPNDKWARNDKGFKTKFDNKSWESYVDDFYAPSFVDPECIVAGGVNCQNDGSSDPTPRKNIIYRSSEFGNCIFDEELEVFKCTEDRFAQCLHHKVYGGSVSRVSFGKVKEEWDVYTFEEVETEGICSSVTGLIAPGSHISLGKNINVRRTPGGEKLGTMSSGKITQVLSYEVTDASLLKRYYQISFGSKIGYIYAGDKNDYSSWAKVSQGSLNYQSVAKVADFVSPFENHTAIEDRDISLDTEQRYQVRAVTYKDDLSLIYTLDVDGQDYSFYAGSLNPYTVDDLFKMVDEEVDEPSKPEIKYGRLSKNIWWKKMYKCPSTSCSKAGTLRGPRLTSSKLKIYENRNGWLKVEQKGKVGWIQQWYVKIY
;
A
#
# COMPACT_ATOMS: atom_id res chain seq x y z
N MET A 1 -38.02 -8.03 -24.95
CA MET A 1 -37.47 -9.10 -24.09
C MET A 1 -35.98 -8.89 -23.99
N ALA A 2 -35.52 -8.22 -22.94
CA ALA A 2 -34.10 -8.05 -22.64
C ALA A 2 -33.96 -8.26 -21.13
N PHE A 3 -33.38 -9.41 -20.78
CA PHE A 3 -32.95 -9.71 -19.41
C PHE A 3 -31.60 -9.00 -19.21
N ILE A 4 -31.57 -7.97 -18.37
CA ILE A 4 -30.32 -7.44 -17.81
C ILE A 4 -30.14 -8.14 -16.47
N GLY A 5 -29.16 -9.04 -16.41
CA GLY A 5 -28.79 -9.75 -15.20
C GLY A 5 -28.06 -8.83 -14.24
N LEU A 6 -28.71 -8.48 -13.13
CA LEU A 6 -28.02 -8.00 -11.94
C LEU A 6 -27.21 -9.16 -11.35
N GLY A 7 -25.89 -9.07 -11.46
CA GLY A 7 -24.99 -9.87 -10.63
C GLY A 7 -24.97 -9.31 -9.21
N MET A 8 -25.84 -9.82 -8.34
CA MET A 8 -25.64 -9.69 -6.89
C MET A 8 -24.49 -10.61 -6.48
N VAL A 9 -23.34 -10.03 -6.15
CA VAL A 9 -22.35 -10.71 -5.31
C VAL A 9 -22.65 -10.32 -3.86
N SER A 10 -23.61 -11.01 -3.26
CA SER A 10 -23.82 -10.99 -1.82
C SER A 10 -22.78 -11.93 -1.19
N ALA A 11 -21.56 -11.45 -0.97
CA ALA A 11 -20.61 -12.15 -0.13
C ALA A 11 -21.01 -11.96 1.34
N SER A 12 -21.92 -12.80 1.84
CA SER A 12 -22.07 -12.98 3.29
C SER A 12 -20.74 -13.50 3.82
N ALA A 13 -19.98 -12.65 4.51
CA ALA A 13 -18.74 -13.05 5.18
C ALA A 13 -19.08 -13.98 6.35
N VAL A 14 -19.27 -15.27 6.08
CA VAL A 14 -19.36 -16.29 7.12
C VAL A 14 -17.93 -16.58 7.58
N ALA A 15 -17.42 -15.76 8.49
CA ALA A 15 -16.13 -15.99 9.13
C ALA A 15 -16.23 -17.17 10.10
N GLY A 16 -15.23 -18.07 10.05
CA GLY A 16 -15.17 -19.27 10.89
C GLY A 16 -14.70 -18.97 12.31
N TYR A 17 -15.08 -19.84 13.25
CA TYR A 17 -14.65 -19.80 14.65
C TYR A 17 -13.14 -20.03 14.75
N ASN A 18 -12.39 -19.00 15.15
CA ASN A 18 -10.97 -19.09 15.46
C ASN A 18 -10.76 -19.23 16.97
N ASN A 19 -9.85 -20.11 17.37
CA ASN A 19 -9.49 -20.33 18.77
C ASN A 19 -8.40 -19.32 19.20
N THR A 20 -8.73 -18.04 19.20
CA THR A 20 -7.90 -17.01 19.86
C THR A 20 -7.98 -17.24 21.37
N GLY A 21 -6.85 -17.16 22.07
CA GLY A 21 -6.87 -17.17 23.54
C GLY A 21 -7.33 -15.83 24.11
N ASP A 22 -7.80 -15.82 25.35
CA ASP A 22 -8.11 -14.60 26.09
C ASP A 22 -6.97 -13.58 25.96
N TYR A 23 -7.31 -12.33 25.63
CA TYR A 23 -6.33 -11.25 25.43
C TYR A 23 -5.28 -11.55 24.34
N TRP A 24 -5.67 -12.22 23.26
CA TRP A 24 -4.76 -12.48 22.14
C TRP A 24 -4.10 -11.20 21.59
N LYS A 25 -2.77 -11.25 21.41
CA LYS A 25 -1.90 -10.11 21.04
C LYS A 25 -2.06 -8.88 21.97
N CYS A 26 -2.45 -9.07 23.22
CA CYS A 26 -2.53 -8.00 24.21
C CYS A 26 -1.24 -7.93 25.04
N THR A 27 -0.40 -6.94 24.78
CA THR A 27 0.74 -6.61 25.64
C THR A 27 0.44 -5.40 26.51
N ASN A 28 1.04 -5.36 27.71
CA ASN A 28 0.97 -4.24 28.67
C ASN A 28 -0.45 -3.83 29.06
N ARG A 29 -1.31 -4.81 29.35
CA ARG A 29 -2.73 -4.59 29.67
C ARG A 29 -2.92 -3.53 30.77
N SER A 30 -3.87 -2.63 30.56
CA SER A 30 -4.30 -1.66 31.57
C SER A 30 -5.77 -1.86 31.91
N GLY A 31 -6.13 -1.54 33.17
CA GLY A 31 -7.50 -1.55 33.65
C GLY A 31 -8.23 -0.22 33.40
N GLY A 32 -9.55 -0.21 33.52
CA GLY A 32 -10.39 0.99 33.36
C GLY A 32 -11.70 0.90 34.16
N SER A 33 -12.73 1.57 33.66
CA SER A 33 -14.06 1.64 34.28
C SER A 33 -15.16 1.54 33.22
N TRP A 34 -16.32 1.00 33.55
CA TRP A 34 -17.50 1.02 32.66
C TRP A 34 -18.12 2.42 32.59
N ASN A 35 -17.40 3.34 31.95
CA ASN A 35 -17.79 4.74 31.73
C ASN A 35 -17.22 5.23 30.40
N PHE A 36 -17.77 6.32 29.87
CA PHE A 36 -17.42 6.81 28.55
C PHE A 36 -15.92 7.04 28.38
N GLY A 37 -15.37 6.51 27.28
CA GLY A 37 -13.97 6.62 26.88
C GLY A 37 -12.97 5.73 27.65
N ARG A 38 -13.41 5.02 28.70
CA ARG A 38 -12.50 4.34 29.63
C ARG A 38 -12.85 2.87 29.92
N ALA A 39 -13.51 2.17 29.00
CA ALA A 39 -13.90 0.77 29.17
C ALA A 39 -12.76 -0.12 29.72
N PRO A 40 -13.10 -1.17 30.50
CA PRO A 40 -12.23 -1.64 31.57
C PRO A 40 -10.96 -2.39 31.17
N ASN A 41 -10.77 -2.79 29.92
CA ASN A 41 -9.53 -3.41 29.48
C ASN A 41 -8.99 -2.66 28.26
N SER A 42 -7.68 -2.43 28.24
CA SER A 42 -6.98 -1.91 27.08
C SER A 42 -5.61 -2.57 26.90
N CYS A 43 -5.12 -2.61 25.66
CA CYS A 43 -3.85 -3.24 25.30
C CYS A 43 -3.09 -2.38 24.31
N ASP A 44 -1.77 -2.57 24.23
CA ASP A 44 -0.94 -1.85 23.26
C ASP A 44 -1.47 -1.98 21.82
N VAL A 45 -1.55 -0.84 21.13
CA VAL A 45 -2.13 -0.78 19.78
C VAL A 45 -1.20 -1.30 18.68
N TYR A 46 0.12 -1.30 18.92
CA TYR A 46 1.15 -1.49 17.89
C TYR A 46 1.11 -2.83 17.14
N HIS A 47 0.44 -3.84 17.70
CA HIS A 47 0.27 -5.15 17.04
C HIS A 47 -0.70 -5.11 15.87
N PHE A 48 -1.60 -4.12 15.84
CA PHE A 48 -2.71 -4.06 14.89
C PHE A 48 -2.67 -2.82 14.00
N VAL A 49 -2.28 -1.66 14.53
CA VAL A 49 -2.11 -0.41 13.78
C VAL A 49 -0.90 0.36 14.29
N ASP A 50 -0.24 1.14 13.43
CA ASP A 50 0.90 1.97 13.84
C ASP A 50 0.46 3.05 14.84
N PRO A 51 1.08 3.11 16.04
CA PRO A 51 0.79 4.15 17.01
C PRO A 51 0.92 5.57 16.46
N ASP A 52 1.88 5.83 15.58
CA ASP A 52 2.10 7.17 15.03
C ASP A 52 0.94 7.57 14.12
N TYR A 53 0.40 6.64 13.34
CA TYR A 53 -0.81 6.88 12.54
C TYR A 53 -1.98 7.26 13.45
N VAL A 54 -2.21 6.49 14.53
CA VAL A 54 -3.32 6.77 15.45
C VAL A 54 -3.18 8.13 16.11
N VAL A 55 -1.97 8.49 16.58
CA VAL A 55 -1.73 9.82 17.17
C VAL A 55 -2.00 10.91 16.13
N ASN A 56 -1.47 10.78 14.91
CA ASN A 56 -1.62 11.82 13.90
C ASN A 56 -3.08 12.00 13.46
N GLU A 57 -3.82 10.90 13.26
CA GLU A 57 -5.20 10.97 12.75
C GLU A 57 -6.23 11.25 13.84
N PHE A 58 -6.09 10.64 15.02
CA PHE A 58 -7.19 10.52 15.99
C PHE A 58 -6.91 11.18 17.35
N THR A 59 -5.92 12.08 17.46
CA THR A 59 -5.57 12.74 18.73
C THR A 59 -6.79 13.18 19.57
N PRO A 60 -7.80 13.88 19.02
CA PRO A 60 -8.97 14.35 19.81
C PRO A 60 -9.85 13.24 20.41
N VAL A 61 -9.71 12.00 19.94
CA VAL A 61 -10.45 10.82 20.42
C VAL A 61 -9.52 9.76 21.01
N ILE A 62 -8.39 10.19 21.58
CA ILE A 62 -7.54 9.36 22.43
C ILE A 62 -7.76 9.79 23.88
N PHE A 63 -8.42 8.93 24.68
CA PHE A 63 -8.69 9.25 26.09
C PHE A 63 -7.39 9.24 26.91
N ASN A 64 -7.01 10.36 27.54
CA ASN A 64 -5.78 10.48 28.31
C ASN A 64 -6.03 10.41 29.82
N ASP A 65 -5.62 9.30 30.45
CA ASP A 65 -5.75 9.10 31.90
C ASP A 65 -4.88 10.04 32.75
N SER A 66 -3.94 10.75 32.14
CA SER A 66 -3.08 11.72 32.85
C SER A 66 -3.82 13.03 33.14
N ASN A 67 -4.92 13.29 32.41
CA ASN A 67 -5.76 14.48 32.57
C ASN A 67 -6.80 14.26 33.68
N ASN A 68 -7.50 15.34 34.07
CA ASN A 68 -8.68 15.20 34.93
C ASN A 68 -9.73 14.35 34.20
N VAL A 69 -10.12 13.23 34.80
CA VAL A 69 -10.96 12.21 34.17
C VAL A 69 -12.34 12.74 33.72
N ASP A 70 -12.91 13.72 34.42
CA ASP A 70 -14.24 14.24 34.09
C ASP A 70 -14.19 15.32 33.00
N GLU A 71 -13.14 16.15 33.01
CA GLU A 71 -12.85 17.11 31.94
C GLU A 71 -12.49 16.38 30.64
N GLU A 72 -11.56 15.43 30.72
CA GLU A 72 -11.14 14.57 29.61
C GLU A 72 -12.34 13.86 28.97
N ARG A 73 -13.26 13.34 29.79
CA ARG A 73 -14.46 12.67 29.28
C ARG A 73 -15.36 13.60 28.51
N ARG A 74 -15.54 14.84 28.99
CA ARG A 74 -16.40 15.81 28.30
C ARG A 74 -15.80 16.19 26.94
N GLU A 75 -14.50 16.45 26.90
CA GLU A 75 -13.80 16.76 25.65
C GLU A 75 -13.85 15.57 24.67
N TYR A 76 -13.47 14.38 25.14
CA TYR A 76 -13.52 13.14 24.36
C TYR A 76 -14.91 12.87 23.79
N MET A 77 -15.97 13.04 24.59
CA MET A 77 -17.34 12.75 24.16
C MET A 77 -17.85 13.72 23.11
N ASN A 78 -17.48 15.00 23.18
CA ASN A 78 -17.80 15.98 22.13
C ASN A 78 -17.21 15.55 20.78
N TYR A 79 -15.92 15.21 20.73
CA TYR A 79 -15.29 14.76 19.50
C TYR A 79 -15.84 13.40 19.04
N MET A 80 -15.95 12.42 19.95
CA MET A 80 -16.42 11.08 19.60
C MET A 80 -17.88 11.08 19.12
N TYR A 81 -18.73 11.97 19.62
CA TYR A 81 -20.11 12.13 19.15
C TYR A 81 -20.16 12.44 17.65
N SER A 82 -19.42 13.47 17.23
CA SER A 82 -19.39 13.89 15.82
C SER A 82 -18.82 12.81 14.90
N VAL A 83 -17.75 12.12 15.33
CA VAL A 83 -17.17 10.97 14.62
C VAL A 83 -18.19 9.84 14.44
N LEU A 84 -18.86 9.41 15.51
CA LEU A 84 -19.85 8.33 15.45
C LEU A 84 -21.05 8.71 14.58
N ARG A 85 -21.55 9.96 14.71
CA ARG A 85 -22.66 10.49 13.92
C ARG A 85 -22.35 10.41 12.43
N GLU A 86 -21.22 10.98 12.03
CA GLU A 86 -20.86 11.07 10.61
C GLU A 86 -20.46 9.73 10.03
N THR A 87 -19.79 8.86 10.80
CA THR A 87 -19.47 7.50 10.33
C THR A 87 -20.74 6.68 10.11
N ALA A 88 -21.72 6.75 11.01
CA ALA A 88 -23.00 6.07 10.85
C ALA A 88 -23.83 6.65 9.69
N SER A 89 -23.84 7.98 9.54
CA SER A 89 -24.50 8.67 8.43
C SER A 89 -23.90 8.29 7.08
N TYR A 90 -22.58 8.37 6.95
CA TYR A 90 -21.84 7.91 5.78
C TYR A 90 -22.20 6.45 5.45
N TYR A 91 -22.13 5.58 6.46
CA TYR A 91 -22.37 4.16 6.26
C TYR A 91 -23.76 3.89 5.69
N ILE A 92 -24.83 4.40 6.31
CA ILE A 92 -26.19 4.10 5.83
C ILE A 92 -26.45 4.70 4.44
N LYS A 93 -25.99 5.93 4.17
CA LYS A 93 -26.15 6.58 2.87
C LYS A 93 -25.35 5.88 1.76
N SER A 94 -24.19 5.31 2.09
CA SER A 94 -23.42 4.51 1.12
C SER A 94 -24.12 3.20 0.74
N ARG A 95 -24.94 2.66 1.65
CA ARG A 95 -25.69 1.41 1.44
C ARG A 95 -27.07 1.62 0.83
N ASP A 96 -27.68 2.76 1.10
CA ASP A 96 -28.96 3.18 0.57
C ASP A 96 -28.95 4.70 0.33
N PRO A 97 -28.58 5.16 -0.89
CA PRO A 97 -28.52 6.58 -1.22
C PRO A 97 -29.88 7.29 -1.15
N GLU A 98 -30.99 6.54 -1.20
CA GLU A 98 -32.36 7.07 -1.14
C GLU A 98 -32.97 6.93 0.27
N VAL A 99 -32.16 6.60 1.28
CA VAL A 99 -32.62 6.44 2.67
C VAL A 99 -33.38 7.69 3.15
N SER A 100 -34.58 7.49 3.69
CA SER A 100 -35.38 8.58 4.26
C SER A 100 -34.72 9.17 5.50
N ASP A 101 -34.96 10.45 5.77
CA ASP A 101 -34.44 11.15 6.96
C ASP A 101 -34.79 10.42 8.28
N ASP A 102 -36.03 9.92 8.40
CA ASP A 102 -36.47 9.18 9.59
C ASP A 102 -35.70 7.85 9.80
N GLU A 103 -35.41 7.12 8.70
CA GLU A 103 -34.63 5.88 8.76
C GLU A 103 -33.16 6.17 9.09
N HIS A 104 -32.60 7.21 8.46
CA HIS A 104 -31.26 7.70 8.73
C HIS A 104 -31.07 8.06 10.21
N ASP A 105 -31.95 8.89 10.76
CA ASP A 105 -31.86 9.37 12.14
C ASP A 105 -32.02 8.23 13.15
N ALA A 106 -32.93 7.29 12.87
CA ALA A 106 -33.08 6.10 13.70
C ALA A 106 -31.85 5.20 13.67
N PHE A 107 -31.22 5.01 12.51
CA PHE A 107 -30.01 4.21 12.37
C PHE A 107 -28.83 4.86 13.11
N VAL A 108 -28.67 6.19 13.00
CA VAL A 108 -27.65 6.95 13.74
C VAL A 108 -27.90 6.84 15.26
N ALA A 109 -29.15 7.01 15.71
CA ALA A 109 -29.51 6.85 17.12
C ALA A 109 -29.23 5.43 17.65
N ALA A 110 -29.51 4.41 16.83
CA ALA A 110 -29.19 3.03 17.18
C ALA A 110 -27.67 2.82 17.28
N SER A 111 -26.90 3.41 16.37
CA SER A 111 -25.43 3.33 16.37
C SER A 111 -24.82 3.87 17.67
N PHE A 112 -25.31 5.01 18.17
CA PHE A 112 -24.94 5.53 19.49
C PHE A 112 -25.24 4.55 20.63
N ALA A 113 -26.41 3.93 20.60
CA ALA A 113 -26.82 2.96 21.60
C ALA A 113 -25.98 1.67 21.55
N ILE A 114 -25.59 1.18 20.36
CA ILE A 114 -24.66 0.04 20.20
C ILE A 114 -23.29 0.39 20.77
N ALA A 115 -22.73 1.53 20.38
CA ALA A 115 -21.44 2.00 20.88
C ALA A 115 -21.44 2.09 22.42
N HIS A 116 -22.53 2.58 23.02
CA HIS A 116 -22.67 2.65 24.47
C HIS A 116 -22.90 1.26 25.08
N GLN A 117 -23.65 0.41 24.40
CA GLN A 117 -23.96 -0.94 24.88
C GLN A 117 -22.72 -1.81 24.98
N GLU A 118 -21.94 -1.84 23.91
CA GLU A 118 -20.82 -2.75 23.77
C GLU A 118 -19.52 -2.15 24.34
N SER A 119 -19.29 -0.85 24.20
CA SER A 119 -17.96 -0.29 24.47
C SER A 119 -17.91 0.95 25.37
N TYR A 120 -19.07 1.47 25.82
CA TYR A 120 -19.13 2.79 26.47
C TYR A 120 -18.32 3.83 25.68
N TRP A 121 -18.49 3.81 24.36
CA TRP A 121 -17.81 4.71 23.42
C TRP A 121 -16.28 4.73 23.58
N SER A 122 -15.67 3.63 24.00
CA SER A 122 -14.23 3.57 24.28
C SER A 122 -13.50 2.92 23.11
N HIS A 123 -12.45 3.57 22.62
CA HIS A 123 -11.60 3.01 21.57
C HIS A 123 -10.12 3.19 21.88
N TYR A 124 -9.54 4.39 21.73
CA TYR A 124 -8.14 4.66 22.05
C TYR A 124 -7.99 5.26 23.44
N ARG A 125 -6.87 4.91 24.10
CA ARG A 125 -6.55 5.41 25.43
C ARG A 125 -5.05 5.45 25.66
N VAL A 126 -4.59 6.47 26.37
CA VAL A 126 -3.26 6.54 26.97
C VAL A 126 -3.43 6.40 28.48
N PRO A 127 -3.22 5.20 29.06
CA PRO A 127 -3.25 5.00 30.49
C PRO A 127 -2.05 5.69 31.17
N SER A 128 -2.00 5.68 32.50
CA SER A 128 -0.91 6.25 33.29
C SER A 128 0.49 5.69 32.99
N ASN A 129 0.59 4.60 32.21
CA ASN A 129 1.86 4.05 31.72
C ASN A 129 2.41 4.79 30.48
N GLY A 130 1.67 5.77 29.94
CA GLY A 130 2.05 6.59 28.78
C GLY A 130 2.03 5.86 27.44
N ARG A 131 1.57 4.62 27.38
CA ARG A 131 1.54 3.82 26.15
C ARG A 131 0.23 4.04 25.43
N LEU A 132 0.26 4.18 24.11
CA LEU A 132 -0.96 4.20 23.33
C LEU A 132 -1.57 2.79 23.28
N GLN A 133 -2.82 2.71 23.73
CA GLN A 133 -3.58 1.47 23.84
C GLN A 133 -4.93 1.62 23.17
N PHE A 134 -5.55 0.48 22.86
CA PHE A 134 -6.94 0.42 22.41
C PHE A 134 -7.75 -0.54 23.29
N MET A 135 -9.06 -0.31 23.31
CA MET A 135 -10.03 -1.01 24.14
C MET A 135 -10.13 -2.49 23.76
N ARG A 136 -10.26 -3.34 24.78
CA ARG A 136 -10.63 -4.75 24.64
C ARG A 136 -11.92 -5.06 25.37
N GLY A 137 -12.74 -5.90 24.76
CA GLY A 137 -14.03 -6.35 25.29
C GLY A 137 -13.90 -7.42 26.37
N ASP A 138 -15.02 -8.06 26.67
CA ASP A 138 -15.12 -9.04 27.76
C ASP A 138 -14.18 -10.23 27.55
N TYR A 139 -13.43 -10.57 28.60
CA TYR A 139 -12.37 -11.60 28.59
C TYR A 139 -11.30 -11.38 27.51
N GLY A 140 -11.20 -10.15 26.99
CA GLY A 140 -10.18 -9.77 26.02
C GLY A 140 -10.50 -10.12 24.57
N HIS A 141 -11.72 -10.55 24.21
CA HIS A 141 -12.03 -10.97 22.83
C HIS A 141 -12.60 -9.86 21.93
N GLY A 142 -13.26 -8.85 22.50
CA GLY A 142 -13.73 -7.69 21.72
C GLY A 142 -12.59 -6.73 21.40
N HIS A 143 -12.63 -6.08 20.24
CA HIS A 143 -11.66 -5.07 19.80
C HIS A 143 -12.38 -3.74 19.59
N GLY A 144 -11.93 -2.73 20.33
CA GLY A 144 -12.30 -1.34 20.10
C GLY A 144 -13.77 -0.99 20.37
N MET A 145 -14.24 -0.03 19.59
CA MET A 145 -15.59 0.53 19.59
C MET A 145 -16.55 -0.57 19.11
N MET A 146 -17.73 -0.67 19.72
CA MET A 146 -18.72 -1.70 19.38
C MET A 146 -18.27 -3.18 19.58
N GLN A 147 -17.04 -3.44 20.04
CA GLN A 147 -16.50 -4.77 20.37
C GLN A 147 -16.52 -5.82 19.24
N VAL A 148 -15.75 -5.60 18.16
CA VAL A 148 -15.54 -6.63 17.13
C VAL A 148 -14.79 -7.84 17.72
N ASP A 149 -15.43 -9.01 17.77
CA ASP A 149 -14.92 -10.20 18.46
C ASP A 149 -13.87 -10.95 17.64
N ASP A 150 -12.65 -11.12 18.15
CA ASP A 150 -11.55 -11.78 17.42
C ASP A 150 -11.71 -13.28 17.19
N ARG A 151 -12.68 -13.94 17.83
CA ARG A 151 -12.98 -15.36 17.60
C ARG A 151 -13.83 -15.54 16.36
N TRP A 152 -14.70 -14.57 16.08
CA TRP A 152 -15.65 -14.62 14.96
C TRP A 152 -15.17 -13.77 13.78
N HIS A 153 -14.44 -12.68 14.02
CA HIS A 153 -14.04 -11.70 13.01
C HIS A 153 -12.52 -11.66 12.82
N PHE A 154 -11.85 -12.80 13.03
CA PHE A 154 -10.39 -12.92 13.03
C PHE A 154 -9.71 -12.32 11.78
N ALA A 155 -10.31 -12.48 10.59
CA ALA A 155 -9.78 -11.90 9.36
C ALA A 155 -9.78 -10.37 9.43
N ALA A 156 -10.92 -9.76 9.74
CA ALA A 156 -11.06 -8.31 9.88
C ALA A 156 -10.15 -7.74 10.97
N VAL A 157 -10.02 -8.44 12.10
CA VAL A 157 -9.11 -8.03 13.18
C VAL A 157 -7.63 -8.07 12.74
N ASN A 158 -7.20 -9.10 12.00
CA ASN A 158 -5.83 -9.16 11.48
C ASN A 158 -5.56 -8.12 10.38
N GLU A 159 -6.58 -7.74 9.62
CA GLU A 159 -6.51 -6.63 8.66
C GLU A 159 -6.43 -5.25 9.34
N GLY A 160 -6.43 -5.19 10.68
CA GLY A 160 -6.35 -3.94 11.44
C GLY A 160 -7.70 -3.22 11.58
N LYS A 161 -8.77 -3.74 10.96
CA LYS A 161 -10.12 -3.15 11.02
C LYS A 161 -10.67 -3.12 12.43
N GLY A 162 -10.25 -4.03 13.31
CA GLY A 162 -10.62 -4.03 14.74
C GLY A 162 -9.97 -2.90 15.56
N ALA A 163 -8.85 -2.34 15.09
CA ALA A 163 -8.03 -1.38 15.84
C ALA A 163 -7.98 0.03 15.22
N ASN A 164 -8.37 0.20 13.97
CA ASN A 164 -8.65 1.52 13.39
C ASN A 164 -10.08 1.95 13.74
N LEU A 165 -10.26 3.12 14.35
CA LEU A 165 -11.56 3.58 14.86
C LEU A 165 -12.68 3.55 13.81
N ILE A 166 -12.45 4.12 12.62
CA ILE A 166 -13.49 4.22 11.59
C ILE A 166 -13.78 2.86 10.98
N PHE A 167 -12.75 2.09 10.61
CA PHE A 167 -12.96 0.74 10.07
C PHE A 167 -13.68 -0.16 11.08
N ASN A 168 -13.42 0.01 12.37
CA ASN A 168 -14.03 -0.76 13.44
C ASN A 168 -15.53 -0.44 13.59
N ILE A 169 -15.89 0.85 13.53
CA ILE A 169 -17.29 1.30 13.51
C ILE A 169 -17.98 0.78 12.24
N VAL A 170 -17.42 1.05 11.05
CA VAL A 170 -18.00 0.64 9.76
C VAL A 170 -18.21 -0.87 9.68
N TYR A 171 -17.22 -1.66 10.10
CA TYR A 171 -17.34 -3.11 10.14
C TYR A 171 -18.47 -3.57 11.07
N SER A 172 -18.60 -2.96 12.25
CA SER A 172 -19.69 -3.27 13.18
C SER A 172 -21.06 -2.87 12.64
N LEU A 173 -21.14 -1.73 11.95
CA LEU A 173 -22.36 -1.25 11.31
C LEU A 173 -22.78 -2.13 10.12
N GLU A 174 -21.83 -2.76 9.42
CA GLU A 174 -22.12 -3.79 8.41
C GLU A 174 -22.96 -4.92 8.98
N GLU A 175 -22.47 -5.53 10.06
CA GLU A 175 -23.15 -6.64 10.72
C GLU A 175 -24.53 -6.25 11.25
N TYR A 176 -24.63 -5.04 11.80
CA TYR A 176 -25.88 -4.49 12.28
C TYR A 176 -26.87 -4.23 11.13
N TYR A 177 -26.39 -3.68 10.01
CA TYR A 177 -27.20 -3.31 8.86
C TYR A 177 -27.80 -4.51 8.14
N ASP A 178 -27.07 -5.62 8.07
CA ASP A 178 -27.62 -6.87 7.54
C ASP A 178 -28.87 -7.30 8.33
N ALA A 179 -28.84 -7.18 9.66
CA ALA A 179 -30.02 -7.45 10.48
C ALA A 179 -31.08 -6.34 10.38
N TRP A 180 -30.67 -5.07 10.24
CA TRP A 180 -31.56 -3.92 10.04
C TRP A 180 -32.45 -4.07 8.81
N LYS A 181 -31.89 -4.52 7.68
CA LYS A 181 -32.65 -4.78 6.44
C LYS A 181 -33.63 -5.95 6.57
N VAL A 182 -33.29 -6.94 7.39
CA VAL A 182 -34.12 -8.13 7.59
C VAL A 182 -35.25 -7.87 8.60
N ALA A 183 -35.06 -6.96 9.56
CA ALA A 183 -35.99 -6.69 10.65
C ALA A 183 -37.45 -6.41 10.23
N PRO A 184 -37.75 -5.60 9.18
CA PRO A 184 -39.12 -5.37 8.71
C PRO A 184 -39.93 -6.63 8.40
N SER A 185 -39.26 -7.73 8.03
CA SER A 185 -39.90 -9.00 7.67
C SER A 185 -40.25 -9.88 8.89
N LYS A 186 -39.90 -9.45 10.11
CA LYS A 186 -40.04 -10.26 11.31
C LYS A 186 -41.29 -9.93 12.09
N SER A 187 -41.91 -10.95 12.67
CA SER A 187 -43.17 -10.83 13.43
C SER A 187 -43.09 -9.95 14.67
N CYS A 188 -41.88 -9.69 15.19
CA CYS A 188 -41.65 -8.77 16.30
C CYS A 188 -41.60 -7.29 15.88
N VAL A 189 -41.64 -6.99 14.58
CA VAL A 189 -41.66 -5.63 14.04
C VAL A 189 -43.03 -5.39 13.40
N SER A 190 -43.71 -4.34 13.84
CA SER A 190 -45.12 -4.11 13.46
C SER A 190 -45.27 -3.53 12.05
N SER A 191 -44.31 -2.72 11.60
CA SER A 191 -44.24 -2.16 10.26
C SER A 191 -42.79 -1.90 9.83
N PRO A 192 -42.51 -1.75 8.51
CA PRO A 192 -41.18 -1.37 8.04
C PRO A 192 -40.66 -0.03 8.55
N THR A 193 -41.55 0.85 9.01
CA THR A 193 -41.21 2.17 9.57
C THR A 193 -41.26 2.21 11.10
N ASP A 194 -41.47 1.06 11.76
CA ASP A 194 -41.32 0.92 13.21
C ASP A 194 -39.83 0.88 13.55
N TRP A 195 -39.19 2.05 13.43
CA TRP A 195 -37.75 2.23 13.56
C TRP A 195 -37.23 1.78 14.92
N TYR A 196 -38.05 1.91 15.96
CA TYR A 196 -37.74 1.46 17.31
C TYR A 196 -37.66 -0.07 17.39
N ALA A 197 -38.69 -0.78 16.91
CA ALA A 197 -38.67 -2.24 16.88
C ALA A 197 -37.61 -2.78 15.90
N ARG A 198 -37.38 -2.12 14.76
CA ARG A 198 -36.27 -2.44 13.84
C ARG A 198 -34.93 -2.33 14.55
N SER A 199 -34.70 -1.23 15.27
CA SER A 199 -33.44 -0.99 16.00
C SER A 199 -33.15 -2.09 17.01
N ARG A 200 -34.14 -2.46 17.82
CA ARG A 200 -34.04 -3.51 18.83
C ARG A 200 -33.86 -4.90 18.22
N SER A 201 -34.52 -5.15 17.09
CA SER A 201 -34.42 -6.42 16.37
C SER A 201 -33.03 -6.60 15.78
N ALA A 202 -32.53 -5.58 15.10
CA ALA A 202 -31.18 -5.57 14.54
C ALA A 202 -30.12 -5.75 15.63
N TYR A 203 -30.26 -5.09 16.79
CA TYR A 203 -29.32 -5.29 17.90
C TYR A 203 -29.37 -6.72 18.46
N SER A 204 -30.56 -7.31 18.59
CA SER A 204 -30.71 -8.68 19.07
C SER A 204 -29.99 -9.69 18.16
N ALA A 205 -30.03 -9.45 16.85
CA ALA A 205 -29.31 -10.23 15.86
C ALA A 205 -27.81 -9.93 15.85
N TYR A 206 -27.39 -8.67 15.95
CA TYR A 206 -25.99 -8.27 16.08
C TYR A 206 -25.29 -9.00 17.23
N ASN A 207 -25.93 -9.01 18.41
CA ASN A 207 -25.37 -9.63 19.61
C ASN A 207 -25.63 -11.16 19.71
N GLY A 208 -26.53 -11.72 18.91
CA GLY A 208 -27.02 -13.11 19.09
C GLY A 208 -27.05 -13.97 17.83
N GLY A 209 -26.65 -13.43 16.69
CA GLY A 209 -26.86 -14.00 15.36
C GLY A 209 -28.30 -13.80 14.85
N ILE A 210 -28.48 -13.91 13.52
CA ILE A 210 -29.76 -13.61 12.85
C ILE A 210 -30.96 -14.42 13.37
N SER A 211 -30.73 -15.62 13.89
CA SER A 211 -31.77 -16.46 14.51
C SER A 211 -32.35 -15.87 15.80
N LYS A 212 -31.67 -14.88 16.39
CA LYS A 212 -32.06 -14.17 17.61
C LYS A 212 -32.67 -12.79 17.33
N ILE A 213 -32.99 -12.45 16.09
CA ILE A 213 -33.53 -11.13 15.72
C ILE A 213 -34.75 -10.68 16.53
N CYS A 214 -35.61 -11.59 17.00
CA CYS A 214 -36.75 -11.27 17.87
C CYS A 214 -36.52 -11.57 19.36
N ARG A 215 -35.27 -11.83 19.80
CA ARG A 215 -34.94 -12.20 21.19
C ARG A 215 -35.46 -11.17 22.19
N TRP A 216 -35.42 -9.89 21.84
CA TRP A 216 -35.85 -8.78 22.71
C TRP A 216 -37.33 -8.84 23.16
N THR A 217 -38.18 -9.64 22.52
CA THR A 217 -39.58 -9.87 22.94
C THR A 217 -39.71 -10.99 23.96
N ASN A 218 -38.67 -11.80 24.16
CA ASN A 218 -38.65 -12.92 25.09
C ASN A 218 -37.80 -12.57 26.33
N PRO A 219 -38.41 -12.14 27.45
CA PRO A 219 -37.66 -11.79 28.66
C PRO A 219 -36.98 -12.99 29.34
N ASN A 220 -37.30 -14.22 28.94
CA ASN A 220 -36.74 -15.44 29.51
C ASN A 220 -35.52 -15.98 28.74
N ASP A 221 -35.14 -15.39 27.60
CA ASP A 221 -33.90 -15.77 26.93
C ASP A 221 -32.70 -15.40 27.84
N LYS A 222 -31.72 -16.30 27.96
CA LYS A 222 -30.53 -16.11 28.80
C LYS A 222 -29.77 -14.80 28.51
N TRP A 223 -29.91 -14.26 27.30
CA TRP A 223 -29.26 -13.02 26.87
C TRP A 223 -30.22 -11.82 26.76
N ALA A 224 -31.49 -11.95 27.15
CA ALA A 224 -32.48 -10.85 27.10
C ALA A 224 -32.05 -9.61 27.92
N ARG A 225 -31.16 -9.80 28.91
CA ARG A 225 -30.56 -8.70 29.67
C ARG A 225 -29.78 -7.72 28.78
N ASN A 226 -29.13 -8.21 27.71
CA ASN A 226 -28.37 -7.38 26.79
C ASN A 226 -29.33 -6.48 25.98
N ASP A 227 -30.45 -7.04 25.49
CA ASP A 227 -31.48 -6.26 24.78
C ASP A 227 -32.13 -5.21 25.67
N LYS A 228 -32.33 -5.53 26.95
CA LYS A 228 -32.81 -4.55 27.93
C LYS A 228 -31.79 -3.44 28.17
N GLY A 229 -30.50 -3.78 28.21
CA GLY A 229 -29.40 -2.83 28.30
C GLY A 229 -29.38 -1.87 27.11
N PHE A 230 -29.40 -2.42 25.88
CA PHE A 230 -29.51 -1.64 24.65
C PHE A 230 -30.74 -0.73 24.66
N LYS A 231 -31.93 -1.28 24.96
CA LYS A 231 -33.17 -0.50 25.05
C LYS A 231 -33.02 0.69 26.00
N THR A 232 -32.48 0.45 27.20
CA THR A 232 -32.28 1.49 28.20
C THR A 232 -31.36 2.59 27.70
N LYS A 233 -30.28 2.23 27.00
CA LYS A 233 -29.32 3.19 26.45
C LYS A 233 -29.92 3.98 25.28
N PHE A 234 -30.64 3.31 24.39
CA PHE A 234 -31.36 3.92 23.28
C PHE A 234 -32.41 4.93 23.77
N ASP A 235 -33.19 4.58 24.80
CA ASP A 235 -34.25 5.44 25.33
C ASP A 235 -33.69 6.62 26.13
N ASN A 236 -32.72 6.37 27.02
CA ASN A 236 -32.24 7.38 27.95
C ASN A 236 -31.21 8.32 27.35
N LYS A 237 -30.55 7.91 26.27
CA LYS A 237 -29.52 8.70 25.55
C LYS A 237 -28.51 9.40 26.46
N SER A 238 -28.02 8.70 27.49
CA SER A 238 -27.24 9.33 28.57
C SER A 238 -25.93 9.99 28.10
N TRP A 239 -25.45 9.69 26.89
CA TRP A 239 -24.32 10.38 26.25
C TRP A 239 -24.62 11.86 25.99
N GLU A 240 -25.88 12.26 25.78
CA GLU A 240 -26.26 13.65 25.48
C GLU A 240 -25.86 14.61 26.62
N SER A 241 -25.73 14.12 27.85
CA SER A 241 -25.25 14.92 28.99
C SER A 241 -23.76 15.29 28.94
N TYR A 242 -23.00 14.72 27.99
CA TYR A 242 -21.57 14.96 27.79
C TYR A 242 -21.26 15.67 26.47
N VAL A 243 -22.28 16.07 25.71
CA VAL A 243 -22.12 16.69 24.38
C VAL A 243 -22.67 18.11 24.44
N ASP A 244 -21.83 19.08 24.11
CA ASP A 244 -22.15 20.50 24.13
C ASP A 244 -22.73 20.98 22.79
N ASP A 245 -22.27 20.42 21.67
CA ASP A 245 -22.75 20.74 20.32
C ASP A 245 -23.07 19.47 19.50
N PHE A 246 -24.36 19.22 19.28
CA PHE A 246 -24.85 18.08 18.50
C PHE A 246 -24.69 18.23 16.98
N TYR A 247 -24.31 19.42 16.51
CA TYR A 247 -24.16 19.75 15.09
C TYR A 247 -22.71 20.01 14.68
N ALA A 248 -21.78 20.05 15.63
CA ALA A 248 -20.35 20.16 15.35
C ALA A 248 -19.92 19.11 14.31
N PRO A 249 -19.20 19.50 13.24
CA PRO A 249 -18.70 18.54 12.26
C PRO A 249 -17.64 17.64 12.89
N SER A 250 -17.52 16.41 12.39
CA SER A 250 -16.41 15.54 12.75
C SER A 250 -15.10 16.21 12.38
N PHE A 251 -14.09 16.07 13.24
CA PHE A 251 -12.74 16.53 12.92
C PHE A 251 -12.03 15.59 11.93
N VAL A 252 -12.62 14.45 11.59
CA VAL A 252 -12.10 13.46 10.65
C VAL A 252 -13.19 13.02 9.67
N ASP A 253 -12.82 12.85 8.40
CA ASP A 253 -13.66 12.40 7.30
C ASP A 253 -13.75 10.86 7.27
N PRO A 254 -14.91 10.26 7.60
CA PRO A 254 -15.05 8.80 7.59
C PRO A 254 -14.88 8.20 6.20
N GLU A 255 -15.34 8.90 5.16
CA GLU A 255 -15.27 8.42 3.77
C GLU A 255 -13.83 8.25 3.32
N CYS A 256 -12.97 9.23 3.64
CA CYS A 256 -11.54 9.14 3.39
C CYS A 256 -10.90 7.90 4.00
N ILE A 257 -11.16 7.66 5.29
CA ILE A 257 -10.51 6.54 5.98
C ILE A 257 -11.01 5.24 5.35
N VAL A 258 -12.30 5.15 5.03
CA VAL A 258 -12.87 3.97 4.37
C VAL A 258 -12.27 3.71 2.99
N ALA A 259 -11.97 4.76 2.23
CA ALA A 259 -11.27 4.68 0.95
C ALA A 259 -9.77 4.34 1.07
N GLY A 260 -9.24 4.20 2.29
CA GLY A 260 -7.82 3.90 2.53
C GLY A 260 -6.92 5.14 2.54
N GLY A 261 -7.50 6.34 2.58
CA GLY A 261 -6.77 7.59 2.65
C GLY A 261 -6.03 7.78 3.98
N VAL A 262 -5.01 8.64 3.95
CA VAL A 262 -4.27 9.14 5.12
C VAL A 262 -4.54 10.63 5.33
N ASN A 263 -4.28 11.13 6.53
CA ASN A 263 -4.53 12.52 6.96
C ASN A 263 -5.99 12.94 6.70
N CYS A 264 -6.93 12.13 7.17
CA CYS A 264 -8.35 12.34 6.90
C CYS A 264 -8.97 13.45 7.77
N GLN A 265 -8.16 14.29 8.41
CA GLN A 265 -8.66 15.39 9.24
C GLN A 265 -9.44 16.39 8.38
N ASN A 266 -10.68 16.65 8.78
CA ASN A 266 -11.49 17.72 8.22
C ASN A 266 -10.85 19.06 8.58
N ASP A 267 -10.80 19.95 7.61
CA ASP A 267 -10.25 21.29 7.75
C ASP A 267 -11.13 22.24 8.61
N GLY A 268 -12.28 21.74 9.08
CA GLY A 268 -13.23 22.40 9.97
C GLY A 268 -13.85 23.67 9.40
N SER A 269 -13.71 23.93 8.09
CA SER A 269 -14.01 25.23 7.51
C SER A 269 -15.34 25.26 6.78
N SER A 270 -16.22 26.17 7.19
CA SER A 270 -17.42 26.53 6.45
C SER A 270 -17.15 27.48 5.28
N ASP A 271 -15.89 27.83 5.01
CA ASP A 271 -15.52 28.76 3.94
C ASP A 271 -15.90 28.16 2.57
N PRO A 272 -16.69 28.87 1.73
CA PRO A 272 -17.06 28.41 0.40
C PRO A 272 -15.93 28.55 -0.61
N THR A 273 -14.77 29.11 -0.27
CA THR A 273 -13.63 29.25 -1.19
C THR A 273 -12.58 28.17 -0.96
N PRO A 274 -11.93 27.66 -2.03
CA PRO A 274 -10.81 26.76 -1.88
C PRO A 274 -9.60 27.53 -1.34
N ARG A 275 -8.91 26.90 -0.40
CA ARG A 275 -7.77 27.44 0.35
C ARG A 275 -6.49 26.66 0.03
N LYS A 276 -5.35 27.35 0.09
CA LYS A 276 -4.03 26.71 0.09
C LYS A 276 -3.81 25.74 1.26
N ASN A 277 -2.84 24.84 1.07
CA ASN A 277 -2.42 23.83 2.05
C ASN A 277 -3.47 22.79 2.43
N ILE A 278 -4.40 22.56 1.50
CA ILE A 278 -5.43 21.54 1.62
C ILE A 278 -5.32 20.63 0.40
N ILE A 279 -5.35 19.33 0.64
CA ILE A 279 -5.50 18.32 -0.39
C ILE A 279 -6.99 17.95 -0.44
N TYR A 280 -7.65 18.33 -1.52
CA TYR A 280 -9.07 18.10 -1.76
C TYR A 280 -9.31 16.80 -2.50
N ARG A 281 -10.16 15.94 -1.95
CA ARG A 281 -10.60 14.71 -2.62
C ARG A 281 -11.71 15.01 -3.61
N SER A 282 -11.58 14.46 -4.81
CA SER A 282 -12.58 14.46 -5.86
C SER A 282 -12.87 13.02 -6.26
N SER A 283 -14.15 12.68 -6.37
CA SER A 283 -14.58 11.39 -6.94
C SER A 283 -14.27 11.25 -8.43
N GLU A 284 -14.05 12.37 -9.12
CA GLU A 284 -13.79 12.42 -10.56
C GLU A 284 -12.30 12.56 -10.88
N PHE A 285 -11.58 13.40 -10.13
CA PHE A 285 -10.20 13.80 -10.48
C PHE A 285 -9.14 13.28 -9.50
N GLY A 286 -9.49 12.43 -8.54
CA GLY A 286 -8.56 11.96 -7.50
C GLY A 286 -8.29 13.05 -6.45
N ASN A 287 -7.02 13.25 -6.07
CA ASN A 287 -6.64 14.28 -5.09
C ASN A 287 -6.12 15.55 -5.76
N CYS A 288 -6.72 16.67 -5.39
CA CYS A 288 -6.44 17.99 -5.95
C CYS A 288 -5.85 18.95 -4.93
N ILE A 289 -5.05 19.90 -5.38
CA ILE A 289 -4.61 21.06 -4.61
C ILE A 289 -4.99 22.34 -5.36
N PHE A 290 -5.33 23.41 -4.64
CA PHE A 290 -5.74 24.67 -5.25
C PHE A 290 -4.55 25.63 -5.41
N ASP A 291 -4.10 25.83 -6.64
CA ASP A 291 -3.04 26.80 -6.94
C ASP A 291 -3.64 28.22 -6.98
N GLU A 292 -3.58 28.94 -5.85
CA GLU A 292 -4.12 30.30 -5.70
C GLU A 292 -3.54 31.30 -6.72
N GLU A 293 -2.31 31.10 -7.21
CA GLU A 293 -1.70 32.02 -8.18
C GLU A 293 -2.30 31.86 -9.57
N LEU A 294 -2.75 30.65 -9.90
CA LEU A 294 -3.34 30.30 -11.20
C LEU A 294 -4.87 30.18 -11.16
N GLU A 295 -5.46 30.14 -9.96
CA GLU A 295 -6.88 29.86 -9.72
C GLU A 295 -7.34 28.52 -10.34
N VAL A 296 -6.47 27.51 -10.30
CA VAL A 296 -6.75 26.16 -10.83
C VAL A 296 -6.55 25.08 -9.77
N PHE A 297 -7.33 24.00 -9.87
CA PHE A 297 -7.05 22.76 -9.17
C PHE A 297 -6.06 21.93 -9.97
N LYS A 298 -4.98 21.52 -9.32
CA LYS A 298 -4.02 20.54 -9.84
C LYS A 298 -4.29 19.21 -9.18
N CYS A 299 -4.61 18.20 -9.96
CA CYS A 299 -5.08 16.90 -9.48
C CYS A 299 -4.14 15.77 -9.84
N THR A 300 -4.08 14.74 -9.01
CA THR A 300 -3.25 13.55 -9.20
C THR A 300 -3.85 12.37 -8.46
N GLU A 301 -3.36 11.17 -8.78
CA GLU A 301 -3.68 9.93 -8.07
C GLU A 301 -3.40 10.01 -6.57
N ASP A 302 -4.11 9.21 -5.78
CA ASP A 302 -4.15 9.35 -4.31
C ASP A 302 -2.76 9.29 -3.67
N ARG A 303 -1.95 8.34 -4.16
CA ARG A 303 -0.59 8.08 -3.70
C ARG A 303 0.40 9.22 -3.93
N PHE A 304 0.11 10.16 -4.84
CA PHE A 304 1.03 11.25 -5.22
C PHE A 304 0.62 12.62 -4.69
N ALA A 305 -0.55 12.72 -4.04
CA ALA A 305 -1.09 13.97 -3.53
C ALA A 305 -0.12 14.72 -2.60
N GLN A 306 0.62 13.98 -1.75
CA GLN A 306 1.61 14.59 -0.85
C GLN A 306 2.78 15.21 -1.61
N CYS A 307 3.25 14.53 -2.67
CA CYS A 307 4.32 15.04 -3.52
C CYS A 307 3.85 16.24 -4.34
N LEU A 308 2.63 16.20 -4.89
CA LEU A 308 2.04 17.32 -5.62
C LEU A 308 1.95 18.56 -4.73
N HIS A 309 1.39 18.40 -3.52
CA HIS A 309 1.35 19.45 -2.52
C HIS A 309 2.75 20.01 -2.22
N HIS A 310 3.72 19.14 -1.98
CA HIS A 310 5.10 19.56 -1.72
C HIS A 310 5.71 20.31 -2.91
N LYS A 311 5.46 19.86 -4.15
CA LYS A 311 5.95 20.46 -5.38
C LYS A 311 5.39 21.87 -5.59
N VAL A 312 4.12 22.10 -5.27
CA VAL A 312 3.47 23.42 -5.45
C VAL A 312 3.77 24.38 -4.30
N TYR A 313 3.72 23.95 -3.04
CA TYR A 313 3.87 24.85 -1.88
C TYR A 313 5.23 24.76 -1.17
N GLY A 314 6.17 23.97 -1.67
CA GLY A 314 7.54 23.90 -1.17
C GLY A 314 7.71 23.33 0.24
N GLY A 315 6.71 22.65 0.80
CA GLY A 315 6.77 22.06 2.14
C GLY A 315 6.92 23.07 3.29
N SER A 316 6.59 24.35 3.05
CA SER A 316 6.76 25.46 4.01
C SER A 316 5.72 25.47 5.15
N VAL A 317 4.72 24.59 5.11
CA VAL A 317 3.63 24.59 6.09
C VAL A 317 3.77 23.50 7.14
N SER A 318 3.43 23.87 8.38
CA SER A 318 3.50 22.98 9.53
C SER A 318 2.41 21.92 9.54
N ARG A 319 1.30 22.13 8.81
CA ARG A 319 0.19 21.17 8.70
C ARG A 319 -0.48 21.28 7.33
N VAL A 320 -0.71 20.13 6.71
CA VAL A 320 -1.55 19.97 5.52
C VAL A 320 -2.86 19.37 5.98
N SER A 321 -3.96 20.04 5.65
CA SER A 321 -5.31 19.54 5.92
C SER A 321 -5.86 18.83 4.70
N PHE A 322 -6.95 18.11 4.88
CA PHE A 322 -7.65 17.49 3.77
C PHE A 322 -9.09 17.97 3.75
N GLY A 323 -9.64 18.05 2.55
CA GLY A 323 -11.01 18.46 2.31
C GLY A 323 -11.63 17.64 1.19
N LYS A 324 -12.88 17.96 0.87
CA LYS A 324 -13.55 17.46 -0.33
C LYS A 324 -13.71 18.61 -1.30
N VAL A 325 -13.62 18.30 -2.59
CA VAL A 325 -14.09 19.22 -3.63
C VAL A 325 -15.59 19.43 -3.42
N LYS A 326 -16.01 20.69 -3.46
CA LYS A 326 -17.41 21.06 -3.26
C LYS A 326 -18.08 21.29 -4.62
N GLU A 327 -19.36 20.97 -4.74
CA GLU A 327 -20.12 21.14 -5.99
C GLU A 327 -20.09 22.59 -6.49
N GLU A 328 -20.09 23.57 -5.58
CA GLU A 328 -19.98 24.99 -5.94
C GLU A 328 -18.62 25.38 -6.58
N TRP A 329 -17.63 24.48 -6.61
CA TRP A 329 -16.30 24.71 -7.18
C TRP A 329 -16.17 24.32 -8.65
N ASP A 330 -17.26 23.92 -9.30
CA ASP A 330 -17.32 23.68 -10.76
C ASP A 330 -16.94 24.93 -11.60
N VAL A 331 -16.82 26.09 -10.96
CA VAL A 331 -16.33 27.33 -11.57
C VAL A 331 -14.82 27.36 -11.79
N TYR A 332 -14.05 26.52 -11.09
CA TYR A 332 -12.59 26.44 -11.23
C TYR A 332 -12.19 25.40 -12.27
N THR A 333 -11.01 25.58 -12.87
CA THR A 333 -10.45 24.58 -13.79
C THR A 333 -9.77 23.47 -13.01
N PHE A 334 -10.00 22.21 -13.41
CA PHE A 334 -9.32 21.02 -12.88
C PHE A 334 -8.32 20.50 -13.92
N GLU A 335 -7.04 20.48 -13.56
CA GLU A 335 -5.94 20.03 -14.40
C GLU A 335 -5.32 18.76 -13.80
N GLU A 336 -5.34 17.67 -14.57
CA GLU A 336 -4.63 16.44 -14.20
C GLU A 336 -3.12 16.62 -14.41
N VAL A 337 -2.35 16.36 -13.37
CA VAL A 337 -0.88 16.49 -13.38
C VAL A 337 -0.25 15.15 -13.71
N GLU A 338 0.66 15.15 -14.69
CA GLU A 338 1.49 13.97 -14.99
C GLU A 338 2.16 13.43 -13.72
N THR A 339 1.91 12.15 -13.43
CA THR A 339 2.44 11.46 -12.25
C THR A 339 3.94 11.23 -12.36
N GLU A 340 4.46 11.12 -13.58
CA GLU A 340 5.88 10.94 -13.82
C GLU A 340 6.69 12.12 -13.24
N GLY A 341 7.61 11.80 -12.33
CA GLY A 341 8.46 12.81 -11.70
C GLY A 341 7.72 13.74 -10.73
N ILE A 342 6.45 13.53 -10.38
CA ILE A 342 5.74 14.38 -9.40
C ILE A 342 6.44 14.40 -8.04
N CYS A 343 6.99 13.25 -7.64
CA CYS A 343 7.80 13.09 -6.43
C CYS A 343 9.31 13.35 -6.64
N SER A 344 9.75 13.79 -7.82
CA SER A 344 11.18 14.06 -8.09
C SER A 344 11.75 15.17 -7.22
N SER A 345 10.91 16.07 -6.70
CA SER A 345 11.27 17.11 -5.73
C SER A 345 11.60 16.55 -4.35
N VAL A 346 11.18 15.32 -4.02
CA VAL A 346 11.44 14.69 -2.73
C VAL A 346 12.90 14.25 -2.67
N THR A 347 13.72 15.08 -2.01
CA THR A 347 15.15 14.85 -1.88
C THR A 347 15.44 13.47 -1.28
N GLY A 348 16.33 12.71 -1.93
CA GLY A 348 16.77 11.39 -1.46
C GLY A 348 15.75 10.27 -1.56
N LEU A 349 14.63 10.49 -2.26
CA LEU A 349 13.72 9.41 -2.62
C LEU A 349 14.43 8.44 -3.58
N ILE A 350 14.45 7.16 -3.22
CA ILE A 350 15.10 6.11 -4.01
C ILE A 350 14.10 5.57 -5.01
N ALA A 351 14.49 5.57 -6.29
CA ALA A 351 13.64 5.10 -7.38
C ALA A 351 13.34 3.60 -7.26
N PRO A 352 12.13 3.16 -7.69
CA PRO A 352 11.83 1.76 -7.83
C PRO A 352 12.82 1.01 -8.73
N GLY A 353 12.91 -0.30 -8.54
CA GLY A 353 13.94 -1.15 -9.12
C GLY A 353 15.29 -1.08 -8.37
N SER A 354 15.58 0.00 -7.65
CA SER A 354 16.84 0.18 -6.91
C SER A 354 17.03 -0.84 -5.79
N HIS A 355 18.27 -1.30 -5.63
CA HIS A 355 18.66 -2.06 -4.45
C HIS A 355 19.01 -1.08 -3.33
N ILE A 356 18.56 -1.40 -2.12
CA ILE A 356 18.81 -0.61 -0.92
C ILE A 356 19.39 -1.48 0.18
N SER A 357 20.30 -0.92 0.97
CA SER A 357 20.74 -1.51 2.24
C SER A 357 20.09 -0.76 3.40
N LEU A 358 19.56 -1.52 4.37
CA LEU A 358 18.88 -0.95 5.54
C LEU A 358 19.90 -0.46 6.57
N GLY A 359 19.74 0.77 7.06
CA GLY A 359 20.57 1.36 8.11
C GLY A 359 20.13 1.03 9.54
N LYS A 360 18.92 0.46 9.70
CA LYS A 360 18.32 0.13 11.00
C LYS A 360 17.61 -1.23 10.93
N ASN A 361 17.26 -1.78 12.09
CA ASN A 361 16.24 -2.84 12.16
C ASN A 361 14.88 -2.20 11.92
N ILE A 362 14.13 -2.68 10.92
CA ILE A 362 12.90 -2.02 10.47
C ILE A 362 11.75 -3.04 10.46
N ASN A 363 10.59 -2.63 10.95
CA ASN A 363 9.38 -3.43 10.84
C ASN A 363 8.91 -3.44 9.38
N VAL A 364 8.61 -4.62 8.88
CA VAL A 364 7.89 -4.78 7.60
C VAL A 364 6.40 -4.77 7.95
N ARG A 365 5.65 -3.89 7.30
CA ARG A 365 4.21 -3.70 7.52
C ARG A 365 3.42 -4.03 6.26
N ARG A 366 2.14 -4.37 6.40
CA ARG A 366 1.27 -4.74 5.28
C ARG A 366 0.97 -3.56 4.35
N THR A 367 0.72 -2.39 4.92
CA THR A 367 0.59 -1.07 4.29
C THR A 367 1.54 -0.10 5.00
N PRO A 368 1.78 1.12 4.48
CA PRO A 368 2.43 2.18 5.26
C PRO A 368 1.75 2.37 6.61
N GLY A 369 2.48 2.20 7.71
CA GLY A 369 1.89 2.25 9.07
C GLY A 369 0.87 1.12 9.41
N GLY A 370 0.75 0.08 8.59
CA GLY A 370 -0.20 -1.02 8.83
C GLY A 370 0.28 -2.11 9.78
N GLU A 371 -0.41 -3.26 9.76
CA GLU A 371 -0.09 -4.48 10.51
C GLU A 371 1.39 -4.88 10.34
N LYS A 372 2.07 -5.24 11.44
CA LYS A 372 3.44 -5.77 11.38
C LYS A 372 3.45 -7.20 10.82
N LEU A 373 4.06 -7.38 9.65
CA LEU A 373 4.33 -8.68 9.03
C LEU A 373 5.59 -9.35 9.59
N GLY A 374 6.57 -8.55 10.03
CA GLY A 374 7.85 -9.03 10.55
C GLY A 374 8.85 -7.90 10.79
N THR A 375 10.12 -8.26 10.92
CA THR A 375 11.23 -7.30 11.06
C THR A 375 12.39 -7.72 10.18
N MET A 376 12.99 -6.77 9.47
CA MET A 376 14.24 -6.94 8.74
C MET A 376 15.39 -6.32 9.52
N SER A 377 16.53 -7.01 9.53
CA SER A 377 17.72 -6.55 10.26
C SER A 377 18.49 -5.49 9.47
N SER A 378 19.16 -4.59 10.19
CA SER A 378 20.14 -3.65 9.62
C SER A 378 21.17 -4.37 8.74
N GLY A 379 21.62 -3.70 7.69
CA GLY A 379 22.58 -4.20 6.70
C GLY A 379 21.97 -5.12 5.63
N LYS A 380 20.74 -5.61 5.81
CA LYS A 380 20.06 -6.39 4.77
C LYS A 380 19.87 -5.56 3.51
N ILE A 381 20.04 -6.22 2.37
CA ILE A 381 19.79 -5.64 1.05
C ILE A 381 18.42 -6.13 0.58
N THR A 382 17.64 -5.25 -0.02
CA THR A 382 16.36 -5.56 -0.67
C THR A 382 16.15 -4.62 -1.86
N GLN A 383 15.12 -4.89 -2.67
CA GLN A 383 14.75 -4.08 -3.80
C GLN A 383 13.56 -3.18 -3.44
N VAL A 384 13.61 -1.91 -3.82
CA VAL A 384 12.45 -1.00 -3.81
C VAL A 384 11.55 -1.40 -4.97
N LEU A 385 10.39 -1.97 -4.67
CA LEU A 385 9.40 -2.36 -5.68
C LEU A 385 8.53 -1.17 -6.09
N SER A 386 8.19 -0.33 -5.12
CA SER A 386 7.40 0.89 -5.25
C SER A 386 7.68 1.78 -4.03
N TYR A 387 7.13 2.98 -4.01
CA TYR A 387 7.19 3.87 -2.85
C TYR A 387 5.86 4.59 -2.61
N GLU A 388 5.69 5.01 -1.37
CA GLU A 388 4.64 5.96 -0.97
C GLU A 388 5.29 7.07 -0.14
N VAL A 389 4.94 8.32 -0.44
CA VAL A 389 5.34 9.47 0.36
C VAL A 389 4.10 9.93 1.11
N THR A 390 4.16 9.81 2.42
CA THR A 390 3.11 10.26 3.35
C THR A 390 3.55 11.57 4.00
N ASP A 391 2.60 12.39 4.40
CA ASP A 391 2.84 13.70 5.06
C ASP A 391 3.63 14.68 4.17
N ALA A 392 2.95 15.63 3.53
CA ALA A 392 3.56 16.62 2.63
C ALA A 392 4.51 17.62 3.33
N SER A 393 4.52 17.68 4.67
CA SER A 393 5.45 18.52 5.43
C SER A 393 6.72 17.74 5.80
N LEU A 394 6.57 16.54 6.36
CA LEU A 394 7.71 15.71 6.80
C LEU A 394 8.27 14.84 5.68
N LEU A 395 7.52 14.56 4.62
CA LEU A 395 7.88 13.68 3.50
C LEU A 395 8.33 12.31 4.01
N LYS A 396 7.49 11.66 4.81
CA LYS A 396 7.73 10.32 5.34
C LYS A 396 7.70 9.31 4.20
N ARG A 397 8.78 8.56 4.01
CA ARG A 397 8.94 7.61 2.90
C ARG A 397 8.63 6.20 3.37
N TYR A 398 7.85 5.48 2.58
CA TYR A 398 7.67 4.05 2.72
C TYR A 398 8.09 3.37 1.43
N TYR A 399 8.94 2.36 1.53
CA TYR A 399 9.33 1.53 0.38
C TYR A 399 8.60 0.21 0.43
N GLN A 400 7.92 -0.12 -0.66
CA GLN A 400 7.37 -1.45 -0.85
C GLN A 400 8.51 -2.39 -1.24
N ILE A 401 8.55 -3.57 -0.61
CA ILE A 401 9.64 -4.54 -0.72
C ILE A 401 9.08 -5.97 -0.72
N SER A 402 9.89 -6.90 -1.22
CA SER A 402 9.66 -8.33 -0.99
C SER A 402 10.17 -8.74 0.39
N PHE A 403 9.36 -9.51 1.13
CA PHE A 403 9.66 -10.04 2.45
C PHE A 403 9.23 -11.51 2.55
N GLY A 404 10.17 -12.41 2.24
CA GLY A 404 9.89 -13.84 2.13
C GLY A 404 9.01 -14.11 0.91
N SER A 405 7.84 -14.73 1.11
CA SER A 405 6.83 -14.94 0.06
C SER A 405 5.74 -13.85 0.04
N LYS A 406 5.95 -12.74 0.75
CA LYS A 406 4.98 -11.65 0.90
C LYS A 406 5.55 -10.35 0.38
N ILE A 407 4.68 -9.41 0.01
CA ILE A 407 5.03 -8.02 -0.21
C ILE A 407 4.63 -7.20 1.01
N GLY A 408 5.44 -6.22 1.38
CA GLY A 408 5.13 -5.29 2.47
C GLY A 408 5.91 -3.99 2.34
N TYR A 409 5.68 -3.08 3.28
CA TYR A 409 6.27 -1.75 3.33
C TYR A 409 7.26 -1.63 4.49
N ILE A 410 8.36 -0.94 4.25
CA ILE A 410 9.30 -0.51 5.30
C ILE A 410 9.30 1.01 5.39
N TYR A 411 9.36 1.53 6.61
CA TYR A 411 9.60 2.96 6.80
C TYR A 411 11.06 3.30 6.48
N ALA A 412 11.25 4.33 5.66
CA ALA A 412 12.54 4.75 5.13
C ALA A 412 12.92 6.19 5.56
N GLY A 413 12.33 6.67 6.66
CA GLY A 413 12.63 7.97 7.25
C GLY A 413 11.85 9.13 6.63
N ASP A 414 12.01 10.29 7.24
CA ASP A 414 11.43 11.57 6.83
C ASP A 414 12.48 12.48 6.17
N LYS A 415 12.10 13.70 5.78
CA LYS A 415 12.99 14.68 5.13
C LYS A 415 14.27 14.98 5.93
N ASN A 416 14.27 14.78 7.24
CA ASN A 416 15.38 15.08 8.12
C ASN A 416 16.31 13.86 8.31
N ASP A 417 15.78 12.63 8.26
CA ASP A 417 16.53 11.45 8.68
C ASP A 417 16.61 10.28 7.68
N TYR A 418 15.99 10.41 6.49
CA TYR A 418 15.93 9.35 5.46
C TYR A 418 17.27 8.66 5.18
N SER A 419 18.36 9.43 5.15
CA SER A 419 19.71 8.92 4.86
C SER A 419 20.24 7.93 5.92
N SER A 420 19.64 7.92 7.13
CA SER A 420 19.96 6.98 8.20
C SER A 420 19.17 5.67 8.12
N TRP A 421 18.09 5.61 7.34
CA TRP A 421 17.18 4.47 7.27
C TRP A 421 17.48 3.53 6.11
N ALA A 422 17.71 4.07 4.91
CA ALA A 422 17.99 3.29 3.72
C ALA A 422 18.94 4.04 2.78
N LYS A 423 19.82 3.29 2.10
CA LYS A 423 20.76 3.84 1.12
C LYS A 423 20.81 2.94 -0.11
N VAL A 424 20.97 3.53 -1.28
CA VAL A 424 21.22 2.77 -2.52
C VAL A 424 22.45 1.87 -2.32
N SER A 425 22.31 0.62 -2.70
CA SER A 425 23.33 -0.42 -2.58
C SER A 425 23.73 -0.93 -3.96
N GLN A 426 25.02 -1.20 -4.14
CA GLN A 426 25.56 -1.90 -5.30
C GLN A 426 25.64 -3.42 -5.06
N GLY A 427 25.17 -3.90 -3.90
CA GLY A 427 25.15 -5.33 -3.62
C GLY A 427 24.15 -6.05 -4.53
N SER A 428 24.55 -7.25 -4.95
CA SER A 428 23.71 -8.14 -5.75
C SER A 428 22.64 -8.78 -4.89
N LEU A 429 21.41 -8.79 -5.40
CA LEU A 429 20.35 -9.67 -4.92
C LEU A 429 20.32 -10.91 -5.82
N ASN A 430 19.94 -12.05 -5.26
CA ASN A 430 19.72 -13.27 -6.04
C ASN A 430 18.39 -13.22 -6.82
N TYR A 431 17.64 -12.13 -6.71
CA TYR A 431 16.37 -11.89 -7.37
C TYR A 431 16.26 -10.40 -7.73
N GLN A 432 15.65 -10.12 -8.87
CA GLN A 432 15.19 -8.80 -9.27
C GLN A 432 13.74 -8.96 -9.73
N SER A 433 12.80 -8.32 -9.02
CA SER A 433 11.36 -8.46 -9.27
C SER A 433 10.80 -7.34 -10.13
N VAL A 434 11.48 -6.20 -10.20
CA VAL A 434 11.07 -5.05 -11.03
C VAL A 434 12.29 -4.47 -11.74
N ALA A 435 12.11 -4.07 -12.99
CA ALA A 435 13.13 -3.44 -13.80
C ALA A 435 13.36 -1.97 -13.41
N LYS A 436 14.57 -1.45 -13.69
CA LYS A 436 14.86 -0.01 -13.69
C LYS A 436 14.75 0.53 -15.11
N VAL A 437 14.62 1.84 -15.22
CA VAL A 437 14.89 2.54 -16.49
C VAL A 437 16.30 2.17 -16.98
N ALA A 438 16.39 1.90 -18.28
CA ALA A 438 17.54 1.39 -19.01
C ALA A 438 17.87 -0.10 -18.84
N ASP A 439 17.22 -0.83 -17.91
CA ASP A 439 17.32 -2.29 -17.88
C ASP A 439 16.67 -2.90 -19.14
N PHE A 440 17.01 -4.15 -19.44
CA PHE A 440 16.36 -4.92 -20.50
C PHE A 440 15.45 -5.99 -19.90
N VAL A 441 14.26 -6.13 -20.48
CA VAL A 441 13.27 -7.14 -20.10
C VAL A 441 12.82 -7.95 -21.30
N SER A 442 12.30 -9.15 -21.05
CA SER A 442 11.69 -10.01 -22.06
C SER A 442 10.40 -10.58 -21.47
N PRO A 443 9.30 -10.69 -22.23
CA PRO A 443 8.05 -11.17 -21.67
C PRO A 443 8.08 -12.71 -21.50
N PHE A 444 7.32 -13.23 -20.54
CA PHE A 444 7.19 -14.70 -20.36
C PHE A 444 6.34 -15.34 -21.46
N GLU A 445 5.40 -14.59 -22.02
CA GLU A 445 4.47 -14.97 -23.09
C GLU A 445 4.21 -13.78 -24.01
N ASN A 446 3.59 -14.00 -25.17
CA ASN A 446 3.26 -12.89 -26.07
C ASN A 446 2.37 -11.88 -25.34
N HIS A 447 2.79 -10.63 -25.34
CA HIS A 447 2.14 -9.57 -24.57
C HIS A 447 1.92 -8.35 -25.46
N THR A 448 0.71 -7.80 -25.47
CA THR A 448 0.31 -6.69 -26.34
C THR A 448 0.35 -5.35 -25.62
N ALA A 449 0.57 -4.26 -26.35
CA ALA A 449 0.56 -2.92 -25.76
C ALA A 449 -0.84 -2.53 -25.27
N ILE A 450 -0.87 -1.62 -24.29
CA ILE A 450 -2.10 -1.12 -23.67
C ILE A 450 -2.86 -0.23 -24.66
N GLU A 451 -2.12 0.61 -25.39
CA GLU A 451 -2.66 1.60 -26.32
C GLU A 451 -3.01 1.02 -27.69
N ASP A 452 -2.28 -0.01 -28.13
CA ASP A 452 -2.46 -0.65 -29.44
C ASP A 452 -2.26 -2.17 -29.36
N ARG A 453 -3.34 -2.92 -29.61
CA ARG A 453 -3.32 -4.39 -29.52
C ARG A 453 -2.60 -5.07 -30.69
N ASP A 454 -2.32 -4.34 -31.77
CA ASP A 454 -1.57 -4.88 -32.90
C ASP A 454 -0.05 -4.91 -32.61
N ILE A 455 0.41 -4.13 -31.63
CA ILE A 455 1.79 -4.16 -31.15
C ILE A 455 1.92 -5.27 -30.10
N SER A 456 2.76 -6.27 -30.40
CA SER A 456 3.01 -7.42 -29.52
C SER A 456 4.50 -7.66 -29.34
N LEU A 457 4.87 -8.05 -28.12
CA LEU A 457 6.22 -8.42 -27.77
C LEU A 457 6.47 -9.90 -28.05
N ASP A 458 7.66 -10.20 -28.57
CA ASP A 458 8.15 -11.56 -28.78
C ASP A 458 8.93 -12.03 -27.55
N THR A 459 8.60 -13.24 -27.07
CA THR A 459 9.26 -13.90 -25.93
C THR A 459 10.76 -14.19 -26.12
N GLU A 460 11.26 -14.18 -27.36
CA GLU A 460 12.68 -14.37 -27.66
C GLU A 460 13.45 -13.04 -27.82
N GLN A 461 12.73 -11.91 -27.86
CA GLN A 461 13.34 -10.59 -27.92
C GLN A 461 13.49 -9.98 -26.52
N ARG A 462 14.38 -8.99 -26.44
CA ARG A 462 14.53 -8.12 -25.27
C ARG A 462 14.19 -6.69 -25.66
N TYR A 463 13.65 -5.97 -24.70
CA TYR A 463 13.19 -4.60 -24.88
C TYR A 463 13.79 -3.74 -23.77
N GLN A 464 14.27 -2.55 -24.15
CA GLN A 464 14.82 -1.61 -23.18
C GLN A 464 13.67 -0.91 -22.45
N VAL A 465 13.74 -0.88 -21.12
CA VAL A 465 12.77 -0.16 -20.28
C VAL A 465 13.07 1.33 -20.35
N ARG A 466 12.11 2.10 -20.87
CA ARG A 466 12.16 3.56 -21.00
C ARG A 466 11.56 4.26 -19.80
N ALA A 467 10.43 3.74 -19.29
CA ALA A 467 9.78 4.24 -18.09
C ALA A 467 9.14 3.09 -17.31
N VAL A 468 8.93 3.32 -16.01
CA VAL A 468 8.25 2.39 -15.11
C VAL A 468 7.17 3.18 -14.36
N THR A 469 5.91 2.85 -14.63
CA THR A 469 4.75 3.53 -14.06
C THR A 469 3.99 2.60 -13.13
N TYR A 470 3.47 3.16 -12.04
CA TYR A 470 2.70 2.43 -11.04
C TYR A 470 1.35 3.08 -10.88
N LYS A 471 0.28 2.31 -11.02
CA LYS A 471 -1.09 2.77 -10.80
C LYS A 471 -1.54 2.58 -9.35
N ASP A 472 -2.67 3.18 -9.00
CA ASP A 472 -3.30 3.10 -7.67
C ASP A 472 -3.70 1.67 -7.28
N ASP A 473 -4.08 0.83 -8.25
CA ASP A 473 -4.37 -0.59 -8.04
C ASP A 473 -3.10 -1.45 -7.89
N LEU A 474 -1.93 -0.82 -7.82
CA LEU A 474 -0.60 -1.42 -7.76
C LEU A 474 -0.22 -2.19 -9.03
N SER A 475 -0.91 -1.93 -10.14
CA SER A 475 -0.48 -2.37 -11.47
C SER A 475 0.84 -1.73 -11.85
N LEU A 476 1.76 -2.55 -12.36
CA LEU A 476 3.05 -2.16 -12.90
C LEU A 476 2.93 -2.02 -14.42
N ILE A 477 3.43 -0.93 -14.96
CA ILE A 477 3.47 -0.69 -16.40
C ILE A 477 4.90 -0.37 -16.80
N TYR A 478 5.41 -1.06 -17.84
CA TYR A 478 6.67 -0.70 -18.48
C TYR A 478 6.39 0.00 -19.79
N THR A 479 7.03 1.14 -20.00
CA THR A 479 7.18 1.72 -21.34
C THR A 479 8.43 1.14 -21.95
N LEU A 480 8.30 0.46 -23.08
CA LEU A 480 9.36 -0.28 -23.74
C LEU A 480 9.64 0.30 -25.13
N ASP A 481 10.92 0.33 -25.50
CA ASP A 481 11.35 0.64 -26.87
C ASP A 481 11.10 -0.58 -27.78
N VAL A 482 10.13 -0.45 -28.68
CA VAL A 482 9.80 -1.42 -29.74
C VAL A 482 10.06 -0.74 -31.08
N ASP A 483 11.11 -1.18 -31.78
CA ASP A 483 11.54 -0.66 -33.08
C ASP A 483 11.77 0.87 -33.13
N GLY A 484 12.26 1.46 -32.04
CA GLY A 484 12.56 2.88 -31.93
C GLY A 484 11.36 3.75 -31.52
N GLN A 485 10.27 3.12 -31.06
CA GLN A 485 9.08 3.79 -30.56
C GLN A 485 8.70 3.25 -29.18
N ASP A 486 8.09 4.11 -28.37
CA ASP A 486 7.75 3.81 -26.98
C ASP A 486 6.29 3.35 -26.87
N TYR A 487 6.08 2.17 -26.29
CA TYR A 487 4.75 1.58 -26.06
C TYR A 487 4.63 1.10 -24.61
N SER A 488 3.42 1.17 -24.03
CA SER A 488 3.21 0.74 -22.65
C SER A 488 2.65 -0.67 -22.57
N PHE A 489 3.18 -1.46 -21.64
CA PHE A 489 2.80 -2.85 -21.43
C PHE A 489 2.51 -3.09 -19.96
N TYR A 490 1.46 -3.87 -19.68
CA TYR A 490 1.16 -4.29 -18.31
C TYR A 490 2.20 -5.31 -17.87
N ALA A 491 3.02 -4.93 -16.88
CA ALA A 491 4.15 -5.73 -16.43
C ALA A 491 3.83 -6.63 -15.24
N GLY A 492 2.65 -6.48 -14.63
CA GLY A 492 2.22 -7.28 -13.49
C GLY A 492 1.53 -6.45 -12.41
N SER A 493 1.32 -7.05 -11.23
CA SER A 493 0.76 -6.36 -10.07
C SER A 493 1.65 -6.53 -8.84
N LEU A 494 1.92 -5.42 -8.17
CA LEU A 494 2.58 -5.39 -6.86
C LEU A 494 1.57 -5.44 -5.70
N ASN A 495 0.33 -5.85 -5.99
CA ASN A 495 -0.67 -6.05 -4.96
C ASN A 495 -0.21 -7.17 -4.00
N PRO A 496 -0.14 -6.90 -2.68
CA PRO A 496 0.32 -7.88 -1.71
C PRO A 496 -0.57 -9.14 -1.61
N TYR A 497 -1.74 -9.14 -2.26
CA TYR A 497 -2.66 -10.27 -2.30
C TYR A 497 -2.64 -11.04 -3.63
N THR A 498 -2.21 -10.42 -4.73
CA THR A 498 -2.22 -10.99 -6.08
C THR A 498 -0.97 -10.49 -6.83
N VAL A 499 0.14 -11.23 -6.69
CA VAL A 499 1.38 -10.89 -7.38
C VAL A 499 1.43 -11.66 -8.68
N ASP A 500 1.35 -10.92 -9.79
CA ASP A 500 1.58 -11.45 -11.13
C ASP A 500 2.83 -10.75 -11.68
N ASP A 501 3.71 -11.51 -12.33
CA ASP A 501 4.92 -11.02 -12.98
C ASP A 501 4.93 -11.54 -14.42
N LEU A 502 4.97 -10.62 -15.38
CA LEU A 502 4.84 -10.93 -16.80
C LEU A 502 6.17 -10.79 -17.56
N PHE A 503 7.24 -10.33 -16.89
CA PHE A 503 8.52 -10.05 -17.52
C PHE A 503 9.69 -10.65 -16.74
N LYS A 504 10.68 -11.18 -17.46
CA LYS A 504 11.98 -11.56 -16.89
C LYS A 504 13.03 -10.49 -17.18
N MET A 505 13.89 -10.21 -16.21
CA MET A 505 15.09 -9.39 -16.41
C MET A 505 16.07 -10.12 -17.32
N VAL A 506 16.67 -9.40 -18.26
CA VAL A 506 17.70 -9.92 -19.16
C VAL A 506 18.93 -9.04 -19.04
N ASP A 507 20.10 -9.65 -18.81
CA ASP A 507 21.35 -8.91 -18.78
C ASP A 507 21.60 -8.21 -20.13
N GLU A 508 22.22 -7.04 -20.08
CA GLU A 508 22.81 -6.42 -21.26
C GLU A 508 23.81 -7.42 -21.85
N GLU A 509 23.64 -7.81 -23.12
CA GLU A 509 24.69 -8.57 -23.79
C GLU A 509 25.86 -7.60 -23.89
N VAL A 510 26.86 -7.82 -23.05
CA VAL A 510 28.22 -7.50 -23.46
C VAL A 510 28.41 -8.33 -24.71
N ASP A 511 28.34 -7.71 -25.89
CA ASP A 511 28.67 -8.35 -27.17
C ASP A 511 29.90 -9.22 -26.93
N GLU A 512 29.73 -10.54 -26.85
CA GLU A 512 30.85 -11.44 -26.74
C GLU A 512 31.70 -11.16 -27.98
N PRO A 513 32.98 -10.75 -27.85
CA PRO A 513 33.79 -10.48 -29.02
C PRO A 513 33.76 -11.74 -29.86
N SER A 514 33.15 -11.63 -31.06
CA SER A 514 32.88 -12.74 -31.96
C SER A 514 34.07 -13.70 -31.93
N LYS A 515 33.85 -14.97 -31.56
CA LYS A 515 34.92 -15.98 -31.53
C LYS A 515 35.76 -15.85 -32.80
N PRO A 516 37.07 -15.55 -32.72
CA PRO A 516 37.86 -15.25 -33.90
C PRO A 516 37.83 -16.46 -34.83
N GLU A 517 37.38 -16.24 -36.06
CA GLU A 517 37.34 -17.25 -37.11
C GLU A 517 38.76 -17.81 -37.32
N ILE A 518 38.98 -19.07 -36.94
CA ILE A 518 40.29 -19.72 -37.08
C ILE A 518 40.54 -19.97 -38.57
N LYS A 519 41.46 -19.21 -39.15
CA LYS A 519 41.91 -19.40 -40.53
C LYS A 519 43.06 -20.41 -40.59
N TYR A 520 43.28 -21.01 -41.76
CA TYR A 520 44.36 -21.97 -41.95
C TYR A 520 45.37 -21.47 -42.98
N GLY A 521 46.65 -21.78 -42.76
CA GLY A 521 47.71 -21.40 -43.69
C GLY A 521 48.88 -22.37 -43.71
N ARG A 522 49.91 -22.04 -44.49
CA ARG A 522 51.23 -22.69 -44.42
C ARG A 522 52.32 -21.68 -44.75
N LEU A 523 53.56 -21.94 -44.34
CA LEU A 523 54.69 -21.14 -44.82
C LEU A 523 54.83 -21.23 -46.34
N SER A 524 55.24 -20.14 -46.98
CA SER A 524 55.49 -20.08 -48.42
C SER A 524 56.41 -21.21 -48.89
N LYS A 525 56.17 -21.75 -50.11
CA LYS A 525 56.72 -23.02 -50.61
C LYS A 525 58.25 -23.20 -50.46
N ASN A 526 59.00 -22.11 -50.49
CA ASN A 526 60.48 -22.13 -50.45
C ASN A 526 61.06 -21.97 -49.03
N ILE A 527 60.22 -21.79 -48.00
CA ILE A 527 60.66 -21.61 -46.62
C ILE A 527 60.71 -22.98 -45.95
N TRP A 528 61.89 -23.38 -45.48
CA TRP A 528 62.07 -24.66 -44.78
C TRP A 528 61.70 -24.53 -43.30
N TRP A 529 62.07 -23.42 -42.66
CA TRP A 529 61.67 -23.09 -41.29
C TRP A 529 61.68 -21.58 -41.07
N LYS A 530 60.95 -21.09 -40.06
CA LYS A 530 60.96 -19.67 -39.67
C LYS A 530 60.75 -19.49 -38.17
N LYS A 531 61.44 -18.52 -37.56
CA LYS A 531 61.22 -18.17 -36.15
C LYS A 531 59.87 -17.50 -35.94
N MET A 532 59.25 -17.79 -34.81
CA MET A 532 58.10 -17.07 -34.26
C MET A 532 58.55 -16.22 -33.06
N TYR A 533 57.77 -15.18 -32.77
CA TYR A 533 58.03 -14.23 -31.70
C TYR A 533 56.91 -14.24 -30.66
N LYS A 534 57.21 -13.86 -29.42
CA LYS A 534 56.20 -13.80 -28.34
C LYS A 534 55.19 -12.64 -28.52
N CYS A 535 55.54 -11.63 -29.31
CA CYS A 535 54.68 -10.50 -29.67
C CYS A 535 54.82 -10.16 -31.18
N PRO A 536 53.94 -9.34 -31.78
CA PRO A 536 53.98 -8.96 -33.21
C PRO A 536 55.10 -7.94 -33.52
N SER A 537 56.35 -8.27 -33.17
CA SER A 537 57.53 -7.46 -33.45
C SER A 537 58.78 -8.32 -33.51
N THR A 538 59.74 -7.95 -34.35
CA THR A 538 61.06 -8.61 -34.43
C THR A 538 61.94 -8.32 -33.22
N SER A 539 61.60 -7.28 -32.43
CA SER A 539 62.27 -6.94 -31.17
C SER A 539 61.93 -7.91 -30.02
N CYS A 540 60.86 -8.69 -30.16
CA CYS A 540 60.43 -9.61 -29.13
C CYS A 540 61.28 -10.88 -29.05
N SER A 541 61.26 -11.53 -27.89
CA SER A 541 61.93 -12.81 -27.71
C SER A 541 61.30 -13.91 -28.57
N LYS A 542 62.12 -14.89 -28.95
CA LYS A 542 61.71 -16.05 -29.76
C LYS A 542 60.68 -16.89 -28.99
N ALA A 543 59.52 -17.13 -29.61
CA ALA A 543 58.49 -18.04 -29.09
C ALA A 543 58.71 -19.49 -29.57
N GLY A 544 59.30 -19.66 -30.76
CA GLY A 544 59.52 -20.99 -31.33
C GLY A 544 59.99 -20.93 -32.78
N THR A 545 59.86 -22.06 -33.47
CA THR A 545 60.16 -22.19 -34.90
C THR A 545 59.04 -22.95 -35.59
N LEU A 546 58.53 -22.43 -36.70
CA LEU A 546 57.62 -23.09 -37.62
C LEU A 546 58.41 -23.90 -38.65
N ARG A 547 57.87 -25.06 -39.01
CA ARG A 547 58.38 -25.91 -40.08
C ARG A 547 57.57 -25.65 -41.34
N GLY A 548 58.28 -25.47 -42.45
CA GLY A 548 57.67 -25.25 -43.74
C GLY A 548 57.29 -26.54 -44.47
N PRO A 549 56.71 -26.43 -45.68
CA PRO A 549 56.05 -27.54 -46.36
C PRO A 549 56.96 -28.73 -46.69
N ARG A 550 58.28 -28.50 -46.83
CA ARG A 550 59.28 -29.57 -47.05
C ARG A 550 59.61 -30.38 -45.79
N LEU A 551 59.35 -29.82 -44.60
CA LEU A 551 59.67 -30.44 -43.32
C LEU A 551 58.44 -30.97 -42.58
N THR A 552 57.23 -30.56 -42.99
CA THR A 552 55.97 -31.06 -42.41
C THR A 552 54.77 -30.78 -43.32
N SER A 553 53.77 -31.67 -43.28
CA SER A 553 52.45 -31.47 -43.88
C SER A 553 51.47 -30.69 -42.98
N SER A 554 51.84 -30.39 -41.72
CA SER A 554 50.95 -29.72 -40.76
C SER A 554 50.66 -28.26 -41.15
N LYS A 555 49.37 -27.93 -41.25
CA LYS A 555 48.89 -26.55 -41.47
C LYS A 555 49.14 -25.67 -40.23
N LEU A 556 49.20 -24.37 -40.46
CA LEU A 556 49.19 -23.33 -39.43
C LEU A 556 47.73 -23.00 -39.11
N LYS A 557 47.34 -23.05 -37.83
CA LYS A 557 46.12 -22.37 -37.36
C LYS A 557 46.45 -20.90 -37.17
N ILE A 558 45.60 -20.00 -37.64
CA ILE A 558 45.78 -18.55 -37.56
C ILE A 558 44.64 -18.01 -36.72
N TYR A 559 44.99 -17.43 -35.57
CA TYR A 559 44.03 -16.94 -34.58
C TYR A 559 43.76 -15.44 -34.69
N GLU A 560 44.74 -14.68 -35.16
CA GLU A 560 44.70 -13.22 -35.11
C GLU A 560 45.62 -12.65 -36.19
N ASN A 561 45.23 -11.53 -36.79
CA ASN A 561 46.10 -10.67 -37.61
C ASN A 561 46.17 -9.29 -36.96
N ARG A 562 47.37 -8.84 -36.62
CA ARG A 562 47.61 -7.52 -36.03
C ARG A 562 48.77 -6.85 -36.77
N ASN A 563 48.49 -5.76 -37.49
CA ASN A 563 49.48 -4.92 -38.18
C ASN A 563 50.46 -5.72 -39.07
N GLY A 564 49.95 -6.67 -39.86
CA GLY A 564 50.77 -7.49 -40.76
C GLY A 564 51.52 -8.64 -40.07
N TRP A 565 51.18 -8.94 -38.82
CA TRP A 565 51.63 -10.12 -38.08
C TRP A 565 50.48 -11.07 -37.81
N LEU A 566 50.72 -12.35 -38.01
CA LEU A 566 49.78 -13.42 -37.74
C LEU A 566 50.15 -14.13 -36.44
N LYS A 567 49.18 -14.27 -35.52
CA LYS A 567 49.30 -15.18 -34.37
C LYS A 567 48.91 -16.57 -34.84
N VAL A 568 49.88 -17.48 -34.83
CA VAL A 568 49.73 -18.81 -35.42
C VAL A 568 50.10 -19.93 -34.47
N GLU A 569 49.57 -21.12 -34.74
CA GLU A 569 50.00 -22.36 -34.09
C GLU A 569 50.33 -23.46 -35.10
N GLN A 570 51.42 -24.18 -34.82
CA GLN A 570 51.77 -25.42 -35.49
C GLN A 570 52.24 -26.46 -34.46
N LYS A 571 51.53 -27.58 -34.39
CA LYS A 571 51.82 -28.69 -33.45
C LYS A 571 51.95 -28.21 -31.99
N GLY A 572 50.98 -27.45 -31.50
CA GLY A 572 50.93 -26.95 -30.12
C GLY A 572 51.85 -25.78 -29.81
N LYS A 573 52.66 -25.29 -30.77
CA LYS A 573 53.52 -24.11 -30.57
C LYS A 573 52.85 -22.86 -31.10
N VAL A 574 52.58 -21.90 -30.21
CA VAL A 574 51.92 -20.63 -30.53
C VAL A 574 52.95 -19.49 -30.62
N GLY A 575 52.80 -18.59 -31.59
CA GLY A 575 53.60 -17.37 -31.67
C GLY A 575 53.24 -16.48 -32.85
N TRP A 576 53.92 -15.34 -32.95
CA TRP A 576 53.70 -14.35 -34.00
C TRP A 576 54.70 -14.49 -35.14
N ILE A 577 54.21 -14.37 -36.38
CA ILE A 577 55.01 -14.38 -37.60
C ILE A 577 54.52 -13.29 -38.56
N GLN A 578 55.41 -12.67 -39.32
CA GLN A 578 55.00 -11.70 -40.34
C GLN A 578 54.18 -12.40 -41.44
N GLN A 579 53.07 -11.78 -41.82
CA GLN A 579 52.06 -12.33 -42.73
C GLN A 579 52.64 -12.75 -44.08
N TRP A 580 53.62 -12.02 -44.62
CA TRP A 580 54.24 -12.30 -45.92
C TRP A 580 54.99 -13.65 -45.99
N TYR A 581 55.26 -14.28 -44.85
CA TYR A 581 55.81 -15.64 -44.83
C TYR A 581 54.75 -16.74 -44.93
N VAL A 582 53.47 -16.40 -44.80
CA VAL A 582 52.36 -17.35 -44.68
C VAL A 582 51.42 -17.18 -45.87
N LYS A 583 51.16 -18.28 -46.57
CA LYS A 583 50.06 -18.38 -47.52
C LYS A 583 48.83 -18.92 -46.78
N ILE A 584 47.82 -18.07 -46.63
CA ILE A 584 46.50 -18.38 -46.06
C ILE A 584 45.67 -19.11 -47.12
N TYR A 585 44.82 -20.05 -46.71
CA TYR A 585 43.84 -20.75 -47.56
C TYR A 585 42.43 -20.50 -47.08
#